data_AF-A0A7J6NF76-F1
#
_entry.id   AF-A0A7J6NF76-F1
#
_cell.length_a   1.000
_cell.length_b   1.000
_cell.length_c   1.000
_cell.angle_alpha   90.00
_cell.angle_beta   90.00
_cell.angle_gamma   90.00
#
_symmetry.space_group_name_H-M   'P 1'
#
loop_
_entity.id
_entity.type
_entity.pdbx_description
1 polymer ?
#
loop_
_entity_poly.entity_id
_entity_poly.type
_entity_poly.pdbx_seq_one_letter_code
_entity_poly.pdbx_strand_id
1 'polypeptide(L)'
;LELSTTKMRSAIGHRRLAHIREFVSMSKQPLLKRTSLDSYDEQLGALTDHLCQMQQLVEGKEGLVNQTLEHRIYCGRCGCWNQLKSLVSGGGQCSLCGGRVLVLGWVEAPPDAVGDENTAPALSPSS
;
A
#
# COMPACT_ATOMS: atom_id res chain seq x y z
N LEU A 1 21.79 -51.79 59.39
CA LEU A 1 20.40 -51.63 58.88
C LEU A 1 20.05 -50.18 58.48
N GLU A 2 20.73 -49.16 59.03
CA GLU A 2 20.51 -47.72 58.75
C GLU A 2 20.89 -47.23 57.32
N LEU A 3 21.80 -47.91 56.60
CA LEU A 3 22.20 -47.53 55.24
C LEU A 3 21.13 -47.80 54.16
N SER A 4 20.14 -48.66 54.46
CA SER A 4 19.10 -49.07 53.50
C SER A 4 17.98 -48.04 53.41
N THR A 5 17.60 -47.44 54.53
CA THR A 5 16.51 -46.46 54.63
C THR A 5 16.90 -45.11 54.01
N THR A 6 18.15 -44.70 54.11
CA THR A 6 18.69 -43.48 53.47
C THR A 6 18.76 -43.59 51.95
N LYS A 7 19.21 -44.73 51.41
CA LYS A 7 19.17 -45.01 49.96
C LYS A 7 17.75 -45.05 49.43
N MET A 8 16.82 -45.62 50.19
CA MET A 8 15.40 -45.70 49.80
C MET A 8 14.73 -44.32 49.80
N ARG A 9 15.01 -43.46 50.80
CA ARG A 9 14.53 -42.06 50.84
C ARG A 9 15.09 -41.21 49.70
N SER A 10 16.38 -41.38 49.38
CA SER A 10 17.01 -40.72 48.22
C SER A 10 16.37 -41.17 46.90
N ALA A 11 16.13 -42.49 46.71
CA ALA A 11 15.47 -43.01 45.51
C ALA A 11 14.03 -42.51 45.35
N ILE A 12 13.27 -42.39 46.44
CA ILE A 12 11.91 -41.81 46.43
C ILE A 12 11.96 -40.32 46.07
N GLY A 13 12.94 -39.58 46.61
CA GLY A 13 13.17 -38.17 46.26
C GLY A 13 13.49 -38.00 44.77
N HIS A 14 14.37 -38.82 44.20
CA HIS A 14 14.70 -38.78 42.79
C HIS A 14 13.52 -39.10 41.88
N ARG A 15 12.68 -40.10 42.22
CA ARG A 15 11.47 -40.41 41.45
C ARG A 15 10.44 -39.27 41.49
N ARG A 16 10.25 -38.64 42.66
CA ARG A 16 9.36 -37.47 42.78
C ARG A 16 9.86 -36.28 41.97
N LEU A 17 11.16 -36.00 41.99
CA LEU A 17 11.75 -34.93 41.19
C LEU A 17 11.68 -35.21 39.69
N ALA A 18 11.85 -36.47 39.27
CA ALA A 18 11.66 -36.87 37.88
C ALA A 18 10.22 -36.63 37.41
N HIS A 19 9.24 -37.05 38.23
CA HIS A 19 7.83 -36.84 37.94
C HIS A 19 7.45 -35.34 37.87
N ILE A 20 8.00 -34.51 38.76
CA ILE A 20 7.79 -33.06 38.72
C ILE A 20 8.41 -32.44 37.45
N ARG A 21 9.62 -32.86 37.05
CA ARG A 21 10.26 -32.38 35.80
C ARG A 21 9.44 -32.75 34.57
N GLU A 22 8.95 -33.98 34.51
CA GLU A 22 8.13 -34.47 33.41
C GLU A 22 6.83 -33.69 33.31
N PHE A 23 6.13 -33.48 34.43
CA PHE A 23 4.93 -32.65 34.50
C PHE A 23 5.19 -31.21 34.05
N VAL A 24 6.25 -30.57 34.54
CA VAL A 24 6.62 -29.19 34.14
C VAL A 24 6.99 -29.11 32.66
N SER A 25 7.67 -30.12 32.11
CA SER A 25 7.99 -30.20 30.68
C SER A 25 6.73 -30.34 29.82
N MET A 26 5.81 -31.20 30.24
CA MET A 26 4.54 -31.43 29.55
C MET A 26 3.61 -30.22 29.61
N SER A 27 3.62 -29.45 30.69
CA SER A 27 2.81 -28.22 30.80
C SER A 27 3.43 -27.02 30.07
N LYS A 28 4.76 -26.90 30.02
CA LYS A 28 5.43 -25.75 29.36
C LYS A 28 5.27 -25.74 27.84
N GLN A 29 5.41 -26.89 27.17
CA GLN A 29 5.35 -26.94 25.70
C GLN A 29 4.01 -26.47 25.09
N PRO A 30 2.84 -26.92 25.55
CA PRO A 30 1.56 -26.47 25.00
C PRO A 30 1.27 -25.00 25.35
N LEU A 31 1.70 -24.52 26.51
CA LEU A 31 1.54 -23.10 26.88
C LEU A 31 2.39 -22.20 25.98
N LEU A 32 3.66 -22.55 25.73
CA LEU A 32 4.54 -21.77 24.85
C LEU A 32 4.02 -21.74 23.40
N LYS A 33 3.54 -22.88 22.88
CA LYS A 33 2.91 -22.94 21.55
C LYS A 33 1.66 -22.08 21.44
N ARG A 34 0.85 -22.04 22.50
CA ARG A 34 -0.38 -21.25 22.52
C ARG A 34 -0.08 -19.76 22.59
N THR A 35 0.80 -19.33 23.50
CA THR A 35 1.26 -17.92 23.56
C THR A 35 1.97 -17.45 22.28
N SER A 36 2.68 -18.35 21.58
CA SER A 36 3.27 -17.99 20.29
C SER A 36 2.21 -17.86 19.20
N LEU A 37 1.21 -18.75 19.14
CA LEU A 37 0.12 -18.66 18.17
C LEU A 37 -0.74 -17.42 18.41
N ASP A 38 -1.10 -17.15 19.66
CA ASP A 38 -1.88 -15.99 20.05
C ASP A 38 -1.15 -14.69 19.66
N SER A 39 0.17 -14.62 19.84
CA SER A 39 0.96 -13.45 19.42
C SER A 39 1.16 -13.33 17.90
N TYR A 40 1.18 -14.44 17.16
CA TYR A 40 1.16 -14.41 15.70
C TYR A 40 -0.20 -13.94 15.16
N ASP A 41 -1.31 -14.41 15.73
CA ASP A 41 -2.65 -14.00 15.33
C ASP A 41 -2.89 -12.51 15.62
N GLU A 42 -2.42 -12.00 16.75
CA GLU A 42 -2.44 -10.56 17.06
C GLU A 42 -1.62 -9.74 16.05
N GLN A 43 -0.42 -10.21 15.70
CA GLN A 43 0.42 -9.55 14.70
C GLN A 43 -0.21 -9.56 13.30
N LEU A 44 -0.84 -10.67 12.92
CA LEU A 44 -1.57 -10.79 11.65
C LEU A 44 -2.79 -9.88 11.62
N GLY A 45 -3.53 -9.77 12.73
CA GLY A 45 -4.64 -8.84 12.87
C GLY A 45 -4.18 -7.39 12.68
N ALA A 46 -3.15 -6.97 13.42
CA ALA A 46 -2.59 -5.62 13.32
C ALA A 46 -2.05 -5.31 11.91
N LEU A 47 -1.40 -6.28 11.26
CA LEU A 47 -0.92 -6.11 9.88
C LEU A 47 -2.09 -5.96 8.90
N THR A 48 -3.14 -6.76 9.06
CA THR A 48 -4.34 -6.71 8.22
C THR A 48 -5.05 -5.36 8.35
N ASP A 49 -5.22 -4.88 9.58
CA ASP A 49 -5.81 -3.56 9.84
C ASP A 49 -4.98 -2.44 9.21
N HIS A 50 -3.66 -2.51 9.34
CA HIS A 50 -2.76 -1.54 8.75
C HIS A 50 -2.82 -1.56 7.21
N LEU A 51 -2.87 -2.75 6.59
CA LEU A 51 -3.04 -2.88 5.14
C LEU A 51 -4.37 -2.29 4.67
N CYS A 52 -5.46 -2.53 5.40
CA CYS A 52 -6.77 -1.95 5.09
C CYS A 52 -6.75 -0.41 5.18
N GLN A 53 -6.14 0.15 6.22
CA GLN A 53 -5.97 1.60 6.36
C GLN A 53 -5.13 2.20 5.24
N MET A 54 -4.01 1.54 4.87
CA MET A 54 -3.17 1.99 3.76
C MET A 54 -3.93 1.93 2.43
N GLN A 55 -4.72 0.89 2.20
CA GLN A 55 -5.53 0.77 1.00
C GLN A 55 -6.53 1.92 0.88
N GLN A 56 -7.27 2.23 1.96
CA GLN A 56 -8.19 3.36 1.97
C GLN A 56 -7.50 4.70 1.71
N LEU A 57 -6.30 4.90 2.27
CA LEU A 57 -5.51 6.11 2.01
C LEU A 57 -5.02 6.20 0.56
N VAL A 58 -4.64 5.08 -0.05
CA VAL A 58 -4.24 5.02 -1.46
C VAL A 58 -5.44 5.32 -2.35
N GLU A 59 -6.56 4.65 -2.15
CA GLU A 59 -7.80 4.87 -2.92
C GLU A 59 -8.27 6.33 -2.83
N GLY A 60 -8.23 6.93 -1.63
CA GLY A 60 -8.55 8.34 -1.44
C GLY A 60 -7.61 9.30 -2.19
N LYS A 61 -6.31 8.99 -2.25
CA LYS A 61 -5.32 9.79 -2.98
C LYS A 61 -5.42 9.59 -4.50
N GLU A 62 -5.71 8.39 -4.96
CA GLU A 62 -5.90 8.10 -6.39
C GLU A 62 -7.06 8.92 -6.96
N GLY A 63 -8.15 9.08 -6.20
CA GLY A 63 -9.25 9.98 -6.58
C GLY A 63 -8.80 11.42 -6.82
N LEU A 64 -8.04 11.99 -5.89
CA LEU A 64 -7.49 13.36 -6.00
C LEU A 64 -6.52 13.51 -7.17
N VAL A 65 -5.66 12.50 -7.39
CA VAL A 65 -4.73 12.49 -8.53
C VAL A 65 -5.51 12.45 -9.83
N ASN A 66 -6.51 11.57 -9.96
CA ASN A 66 -7.33 11.47 -11.16
C ASN A 66 -8.06 12.77 -11.47
N GLN A 67 -8.67 13.40 -10.45
CA GLN A 67 -9.31 14.71 -10.60
C GLN A 67 -8.32 15.79 -11.06
N THR A 68 -7.10 15.79 -10.51
CA THR A 68 -6.06 16.73 -10.93
C THR A 68 -5.66 16.50 -12.38
N LEU A 69 -5.51 15.24 -12.80
CA LEU A 69 -5.08 14.87 -14.15
C LEU A 69 -6.10 15.22 -15.25
N GLU A 70 -7.38 15.42 -14.91
CA GLU A 70 -8.41 15.91 -15.83
C GLU A 70 -8.25 17.39 -16.22
N HIS A 71 -7.47 18.15 -15.44
CA HIS A 71 -7.23 19.56 -15.74
C HIS A 71 -6.46 19.72 -17.06
N ARG A 72 -6.68 20.87 -17.71
CA ARG A 72 -5.99 21.24 -18.94
C ARG A 72 -5.03 22.38 -18.69
N ILE A 73 -3.87 22.35 -19.35
CA ILE A 73 -2.85 23.39 -19.29
C ILE A 73 -2.70 24.03 -20.66
N TYR A 74 -2.68 25.36 -20.66
CA TYR A 74 -2.51 26.16 -21.86
C TYR A 74 -1.06 26.19 -22.34
N CYS A 75 -0.84 25.93 -23.63
CA CYS A 75 0.47 26.10 -24.25
C CYS A 75 0.66 27.56 -24.68
N GLY A 76 1.53 28.30 -24.00
CA GLY A 76 1.84 29.70 -24.35
C GLY A 76 2.52 29.90 -25.72
N ARG A 77 2.92 28.82 -26.42
CA ARG A 77 3.58 28.91 -27.74
C ARG A 77 2.59 28.86 -28.90
N CYS A 78 1.68 27.88 -28.90
CA CYS A 78 0.73 27.66 -29.99
C CYS A 78 -0.73 27.92 -29.60
N GLY A 79 -0.99 28.21 -28.32
CA GLY A 79 -2.32 28.49 -27.80
C GLY A 79 -3.24 27.27 -27.62
N CYS A 80 -2.70 26.05 -27.74
CA CYS A 80 -3.46 24.82 -27.57
C CYS A 80 -3.62 24.45 -26.09
N TRP A 81 -4.80 23.94 -25.71
CA TRP A 81 -5.04 23.32 -24.42
C TRP A 81 -4.58 21.86 -24.41
N ASN A 82 -3.78 21.48 -23.43
CA ASN A 82 -3.21 20.15 -23.31
C ASN A 82 -3.74 19.48 -22.04
N GLN A 83 -4.16 18.23 -22.11
CA GLN A 83 -4.54 17.49 -20.90
C GLN A 83 -3.32 17.28 -20.00
N LEU A 84 -3.45 17.54 -18.71
CA LEU A 84 -2.35 17.37 -17.75
C LEU A 84 -1.87 15.91 -17.73
N LYS A 85 -2.77 14.93 -17.79
CA LYS A 85 -2.42 13.50 -17.94
C LYS A 85 -1.46 13.23 -19.10
N SER A 86 -1.72 13.84 -20.25
CA SER A 86 -0.88 13.69 -21.44
C SER A 86 0.46 14.39 -21.27
N LEU A 87 0.51 15.55 -20.60
CA LEU A 87 1.75 16.25 -20.31
C LEU A 87 2.64 15.49 -19.32
N VAL A 88 2.07 14.92 -18.26
CA VAL A 88 2.81 14.12 -17.28
C VAL A 88 3.42 12.89 -17.94
N SER A 89 2.66 12.23 -18.82
CA SER A 89 3.12 11.03 -19.53
C SER A 89 4.10 11.35 -20.67
N GLY A 90 3.88 12.45 -21.38
CA GLY A 90 4.64 12.90 -22.55
C GLY A 90 5.81 13.84 -22.26
N GLY A 91 6.27 13.93 -21.00
CA GLY A 91 7.43 14.76 -20.64
C GLY A 91 7.21 16.27 -20.79
N GLY A 92 5.96 16.74 -20.69
CA GLY A 92 5.60 18.15 -20.75
C GLY A 92 5.55 18.75 -22.15
N GLN A 93 5.46 17.93 -23.20
CA GLN A 93 5.38 18.41 -24.58
C GLN A 93 3.94 18.68 -25.01
N CYS A 94 3.73 19.79 -25.72
CA CYS A 94 2.44 20.11 -26.30
C CYS A 94 2.08 19.13 -27.41
N SER A 95 0.85 18.60 -27.40
CA SER A 95 0.34 17.65 -28.39
C SER A 95 0.35 18.21 -29.82
N LEU A 96 0.17 19.52 -29.97
CA LEU A 96 0.09 20.17 -31.28
C LEU A 96 1.46 20.62 -31.81
N CYS A 97 2.24 21.37 -31.01
CA CYS A 97 3.46 22.00 -31.51
C CYS A 97 4.77 21.31 -31.09
N GLY A 98 4.69 20.27 -30.24
CA GLY A 98 5.85 19.57 -29.68
C GLY A 98 6.74 20.41 -28.75
N GLY A 99 6.42 21.71 -28.57
CA GLY A 99 7.14 22.59 -27.65
C GLY A 99 6.86 22.23 -26.20
N ARG A 100 7.81 22.51 -25.29
CA ARG A 100 7.57 22.36 -23.86
C ARG A 100 6.47 23.31 -23.39
N VAL A 101 5.47 22.79 -22.71
CA VAL A 101 4.46 23.57 -22.02
C VAL A 101 5.07 24.04 -20.70
N LEU A 102 5.39 25.34 -20.63
CA LEU A 102 5.83 25.98 -19.40
C LEU A 102 4.58 26.35 -18.60
N VAL A 103 4.44 25.80 -17.39
CA VAL A 103 3.32 26.11 -16.51
C VAL A 103 3.53 27.53 -15.95
N LEU A 104 2.99 28.53 -16.63
CA LEU A 104 2.90 29.90 -16.12
C LEU A 104 1.56 30.06 -15.41
N GLY A 105 1.48 29.58 -14.18
CA GLY A 105 0.29 29.71 -13.33
C GLY A 105 -0.83 28.71 -13.66
N TRP A 106 -1.54 28.29 -12.61
CA TRP A 106 -2.75 27.48 -12.73
C TRP A 106 -3.86 28.41 -13.25
N VAL A 107 -4.35 28.15 -14.45
CA VAL A 107 -5.52 28.83 -15.00
C VAL A 107 -6.64 27.80 -15.01
N GLU A 108 -7.65 28.01 -14.16
CA GLU A 108 -8.88 27.21 -14.21
C GLU A 108 -9.51 27.41 -15.60
N ALA A 109 -9.65 26.32 -16.36
CA ALA A 109 -10.28 26.36 -17.66
C ALA A 109 -11.80 26.65 -17.47
N PRO A 110 -12.41 27.48 -18.33
CA PRO A 110 -13.84 27.71 -18.28
C PRO A 110 -14.60 26.38 -18.55
N PRO A 111 -15.77 26.17 -17.90
CA PRO A 111 -16.48 24.89 -17.88
C PRO A 111 -16.98 24.39 -19.26
N ASP A 112 -16.85 25.18 -20.32
CA ASP A 112 -17.50 24.91 -21.61
C ASP A 112 -16.55 24.55 -22.76
N ALA A 113 -15.27 24.22 -22.48
CA ALA A 113 -14.33 23.79 -23.51
C ALA A 113 -14.47 22.29 -23.86
N VAL A 114 -15.69 21.82 -24.13
CA VAL A 114 -15.94 20.58 -24.87
C VAL A 114 -15.73 20.93 -26.36
N GLY A 115 -14.46 21.04 -26.76
CA GLY A 115 -14.09 21.23 -28.16
C GLY A 115 -14.17 19.88 -28.86
N ASP A 116 -15.15 19.74 -29.75
CA ASP A 116 -15.23 18.70 -30.78
C ASP A 116 -13.88 18.54 -31.49
N GLU A 117 -13.18 17.46 -31.21
CA GLU A 117 -11.90 17.11 -31.84
C GLU A 117 -12.12 16.47 -33.23
N ASN A 118 -13.12 16.93 -33.99
CA ASN A 118 -13.56 16.27 -35.23
C ASN A 118 -13.91 17.21 -36.39
N THR A 119 -13.18 18.33 -36.54
CA THR A 119 -13.19 19.08 -37.80
C THR A 119 -11.86 18.88 -38.53
N ALA A 120 -11.82 17.86 -39.38
CA ALA A 120 -10.78 17.71 -40.38
C ALA A 120 -10.76 18.95 -41.31
N PRO A 121 -9.58 19.44 -41.76
CA PRO A 121 -9.54 20.51 -42.73
C PRO A 121 -10.06 20.01 -44.08
N ALA A 122 -11.19 20.55 -44.53
CA ALA A 122 -11.66 20.41 -45.90
C ALA A 122 -10.65 21.09 -46.83
N LEU A 123 -9.88 20.29 -47.55
CA LEU A 123 -9.10 20.73 -48.71
C LEU A 123 -10.09 21.18 -49.80
N SER A 124 -10.20 22.49 -50.00
CA SER A 124 -10.85 23.06 -51.18
C SER A 124 -9.89 22.95 -52.38
N PRO A 125 -10.33 22.40 -53.53
CA PRO A 125 -9.56 22.54 -54.75
C PRO A 125 -9.71 23.97 -55.27
N SER A 126 -8.56 24.62 -55.46
CA SER A 126 -8.46 25.87 -56.20
C SER A 126 -8.58 25.58 -57.69
N SER A 127 -9.44 26.36 -58.35
CA SER A 127 -9.59 26.69 -59.79
C SER A 127 -9.12 25.69 -60.85
#